data_AF-A0AAU3V136-F1
#
_entry.id   AF-A0AAU3V136-F1
#
_cell.length_a   1.000
_cell.length_b   1.000
_cell.length_c   1.000
_cell.angle_alpha   90.00
_cell.angle_beta   90.00
_cell.angle_gamma   90.00
#
_symmetry.space_group_name_H-M   'P 1'
#
loop_
_entity.id
_entity.type
_entity.pdbx_description
1 polymer ?
#
loop_
_entity_poly.entity_id
_entity_poly.type
_entity_poly.pdbx_seq_one_letter_code
_entity_poly.pdbx_strand_id
1 'polypeptide(L)'
;MATPSFIDCCAGPELAWVRTLYESHHDQESLLCCTGCRTFWFHRFHEYPDWSGGGDDLTTWYTRLTPAEGERLRDAADPSAEDLSFLRTRPGWMDDARGSRRVDGAPDHPHG
;
A
#
# COMPACT_ATOMS: atom_id res chain seq x y z
N MET A 1 9.59 17.98 10.87
CA MET A 1 8.39 18.08 10.03
C MET A 1 7.44 17.00 10.49
N ALA A 2 6.19 17.36 10.78
CA ALA A 2 5.21 16.49 11.42
C ALA A 2 4.73 15.40 10.45
N THR A 3 4.61 14.17 10.95
CA THR A 3 4.08 13.00 10.26
C THR A 3 2.72 13.33 9.60
N PRO A 4 2.52 13.02 8.31
CA PRO A 4 1.22 13.18 7.68
C PRO A 4 0.19 12.27 8.37
N SER A 5 -0.92 12.86 8.81
CA SER A 5 -1.86 12.30 9.79
C SER A 5 -3.07 11.58 9.16
N PHE A 6 -2.95 11.04 7.94
CA PHE A 6 -4.16 10.72 7.18
C PHE A 6 -4.00 9.58 6.19
N ILE A 7 -4.70 8.48 6.53
CA ILE A 7 -5.29 7.55 5.58
C ILE A 7 -6.80 7.49 5.97
N ASP A 8 -7.65 8.04 5.11
CA ASP A 8 -8.92 8.69 5.48
C ASP A 8 -10.08 7.71 5.80
N CYS A 9 -10.13 7.15 7.01
CA CYS A 9 -11.36 6.62 7.64
C CYS A 9 -11.59 7.06 9.10
N CYS A 10 -10.55 7.54 9.81
CA CYS A 10 -10.59 7.83 11.26
C CYS A 10 -9.84 9.11 11.71
N ALA A 11 -9.58 10.09 10.84
CA ALA A 11 -8.72 11.26 11.17
C ALA A 11 -7.29 10.89 11.65
N GLY A 12 -6.82 9.71 11.25
CA GLY A 12 -5.53 9.12 11.62
C GLY A 12 -5.66 7.62 11.84
N PRO A 13 -5.59 6.78 10.78
CA PRO A 13 -5.74 5.35 10.96
C PRO A 13 -4.46 4.78 11.52
N GLU A 14 -4.61 4.04 12.60
CA GLU A 14 -3.60 3.08 13.03
C GLU A 14 -3.82 1.81 12.22
N LEU A 15 -2.91 1.54 11.28
CA LEU A 15 -3.00 0.38 10.40
C LEU A 15 -2.24 -0.79 11.05
N ALA A 16 -2.96 -1.87 11.31
CA ALA A 16 -2.38 -3.13 11.75
C ALA A 16 -2.15 -4.05 10.56
N TRP A 17 -1.01 -4.75 10.57
CA TRP A 17 -0.71 -5.77 9.56
C TRP A 17 -1.67 -6.95 9.71
N VAL A 18 -2.30 -7.35 8.61
CA VAL A 18 -3.15 -8.54 8.55
C VAL A 18 -2.39 -9.70 7.93
N ARG A 19 -1.78 -9.46 6.77
CA ARG A 19 -1.06 -10.49 6.01
C ARG A 19 -0.10 -9.90 4.98
N THR A 20 1.00 -10.57 4.70
CA THR A 20 1.86 -10.31 3.53
C THR A 20 1.34 -11.11 2.34
N LEU A 21 1.10 -10.43 1.21
CA LEU A 21 0.55 -11.00 -0.02
C LEU A 21 1.66 -11.39 -0.99
N TYR A 22 2.72 -10.57 -1.05
CA TYR A 22 3.92 -10.76 -1.85
C TYR A 22 5.10 -10.08 -1.15
N GLU A 23 6.29 -10.65 -1.27
CA GLU A 23 7.53 -10.06 -0.74
C GLU A 23 8.71 -10.48 -1.61
N SER A 24 9.55 -9.51 -1.95
CA SER A 24 10.80 -9.63 -2.69
C SER A 24 11.90 -8.88 -1.91
N HIS A 25 13.12 -8.84 -2.44
CA HIS A 25 14.20 -8.04 -1.84
C HIS A 25 13.91 -6.54 -1.80
N HIS A 26 13.11 -6.03 -2.75
CA HIS A 26 12.86 -4.60 -2.92
C HIS A 26 11.37 -4.25 -2.94
N ASP A 27 10.49 -5.24 -2.88
CA ASP A 27 9.06 -5.08 -3.02
C ASP A 27 8.32 -5.78 -1.90
N GLN A 28 7.23 -5.18 -1.45
CA GLN A 28 6.32 -5.85 -0.54
C GLN A 28 4.89 -5.43 -0.81
N GLU A 29 3.98 -6.40 -0.79
CA GLU A 29 2.54 -6.16 -0.84
C GLU A 29 1.89 -6.76 0.40
N SER A 30 0.99 -6.01 1.01
CA SER A 30 0.41 -6.40 2.29
C SER A 30 -1.02 -5.95 2.41
N LEU A 31 -1.80 -6.76 3.10
CA LEU A 31 -3.12 -6.39 3.59
C LEU A 31 -2.97 -5.81 4.99
N LEU A 32 -3.45 -4.58 5.17
CA LEU A 32 -3.54 -3.89 6.44
C LEU A 32 -5.00 -3.69 6.84
N CYS A 33 -5.27 -3.48 8.12
CA CYS A 33 -6.60 -3.17 8.64
C CYS A 33 -6.50 -2.04 9.66
N CYS A 34 -7.35 -1.02 9.50
CA CYS A 34 -7.44 0.05 10.50
C CYS A 34 -8.00 -0.49 11.81
N THR A 35 -7.28 -0.27 12.93
CA THR A 35 -7.70 -0.74 14.26
C THR A 35 -9.02 -0.08 14.71
N GLY A 36 -9.25 1.18 14.33
CA GLY A 36 -10.46 1.94 14.67
C GLY A 36 -11.68 1.57 13.85
N CYS A 37 -11.64 1.75 12.52
CA CYS A 37 -12.81 1.55 11.64
C CYS A 37 -12.90 0.15 11.01
N ARG A 38 -11.91 -0.73 11.25
CA ARG A 38 -11.82 -2.09 10.65
C ARG A 38 -11.76 -2.13 9.12
N THR A 39 -11.60 -0.99 8.45
CA THR A 39 -11.45 -0.92 7.00
C THR A 39 -10.12 -1.53 6.58
N PHE A 40 -10.16 -2.36 5.53
CA PHE A 40 -8.98 -2.94 4.92
C PHE A 40 -8.27 -1.95 3.98
N TRP A 41 -6.96 -2.03 3.96
CA TRP A 41 -6.07 -1.24 3.12
C TRP A 41 -5.08 -2.17 2.41
N PHE A 42 -4.90 -1.95 1.12
CA PHE A 42 -3.80 -2.53 0.39
C PHE A 42 -2.58 -1.62 0.56
N HIS A 43 -1.46 -2.23 0.92
CA HIS A 43 -0.17 -1.59 1.08
C HIS A 43 0.79 -2.17 0.04
N ARG A 44 1.45 -1.32 -0.73
CA ARG A 44 2.56 -1.69 -1.61
C ARG A 44 3.76 -0.85 -1.23
N PHE A 45 4.88 -1.49 -1.01
CA PHE A 45 6.18 -0.86 -0.77
C PHE A 45 7.11 -1.23 -1.92
N HIS A 46 7.92 -0.27 -2.34
CA HIS A 46 9.01 -0.47 -3.27
C HIS A 46 10.23 0.35 -2.86
N GLU A 47 11.40 -0.28 -2.91
CA GLU A 47 12.70 0.35 -2.77
C GLU A 47 13.33 0.54 -4.15
N TYR A 48 13.58 1.80 -4.53
CA TYR A 48 14.38 2.15 -5.69
C TYR A 48 15.85 2.30 -5.27
N PRO A 49 16.73 1.32 -5.59
CA PRO A 49 18.10 1.37 -5.12
C PRO A 49 18.89 2.44 -5.89
N ASP A 50 19.53 3.37 -5.16
CA ASP A 50 20.40 4.38 -5.77
C ASP A 50 21.87 3.96 -5.69
N TRP A 51 22.33 3.30 -6.75
CA TRP A 51 23.72 2.84 -6.87
C TRP A 51 24.74 3.98 -7.05
N SER A 52 24.31 5.23 -7.17
CA SER A 52 25.20 6.40 -7.29
C SER A 52 25.71 6.93 -5.94
N GLY A 53 25.26 6.34 -4.83
CA GLY A 53 25.68 6.69 -3.47
C GLY A 53 24.80 7.72 -2.78
N GLY A 54 23.71 8.17 -3.43
CA GLY A 54 22.55 8.70 -2.73
C GLY A 54 21.82 7.56 -2.02
N GLY A 55 21.07 7.85 -0.95
CA GLY A 55 20.27 6.81 -0.28
C GLY A 55 19.14 6.31 -1.18
N ASP A 56 18.70 5.08 -0.94
CA ASP A 56 17.60 4.45 -1.69
C ASP A 56 16.30 5.25 -1.53
N ASP A 57 15.53 5.38 -2.61
CA ASP A 57 14.21 6.04 -2.58
C ASP A 57 13.13 5.01 -2.24
N LEU A 58 12.48 5.20 -1.11
CA LEU A 58 11.45 4.30 -0.60
C LEU A 58 10.09 4.87 -0.96
N THR A 59 9.32 4.14 -1.76
CA THR A 59 7.96 4.55 -2.11
C THR A 59 6.94 3.55 -1.58
N THR A 60 5.92 4.07 -0.91
CA THR A 60 4.81 3.28 -0.39
C THR A 60 3.48 3.79 -0.94
N TRP A 61 2.59 2.88 -1.32
CA TRP A 61 1.22 3.16 -1.72
C TRP A 61 0.23 2.55 -0.74
N TYR A 62 -0.83 3.30 -0.43
CA TYR A 62 -1.95 2.86 0.38
C TYR A 62 -3.26 3.06 -0.36
N THR A 63 -3.99 1.97 -0.59
CA THR A 63 -5.27 2.00 -1.31
C THR A 63 -6.37 1.42 -0.44
N ARG A 64 -7.46 2.16 -0.28
CA ARG A 64 -8.61 1.68 0.50
C ARG A 64 -9.31 0.57 -0.24
N LEU A 65 -9.53 -0.54 0.45
CA LEU A 65 -10.30 -1.65 -0.07
C LEU A 65 -11.76 -1.57 0.39
N THR A 66 -12.65 -2.10 -0.44
CA THR A 66 -13.99 -2.48 0.00
C THR A 66 -13.88 -3.66 0.99
N PRO A 67 -14.89 -3.88 1.84
CA PRO A 67 -14.92 -5.05 2.73
C PRO A 67 -14.72 -6.37 1.96
N ALA A 68 -15.42 -6.54 0.84
CA ALA A 68 -15.33 -7.76 0.02
C ALA A 68 -13.94 -7.99 -0.59
N GLU A 69 -13.27 -6.94 -1.07
CA GLU A 69 -11.88 -7.02 -1.56
C GLU A 69 -10.92 -7.40 -0.43
N GLY A 70 -11.05 -6.77 0.74
CA GLY A 70 -10.18 -7.05 1.88
C GLY A 70 -10.37 -8.46 2.46
N GLU A 71 -11.61 -8.93 2.57
CA GLU A 71 -11.92 -10.30 3.00
C GLU A 71 -11.39 -11.33 1.99
N ARG A 72 -11.58 -11.08 0.69
CA ARG A 72 -11.04 -11.94 -0.36
C ARG A 72 -9.53 -12.09 -0.25
N LEU A 73 -8.79 -10.98 -0.12
CA LEU A 73 -7.33 -11.01 0.04
C LEU A 73 -6.87 -11.64 1.37
N ARG A 74 -7.64 -11.45 2.44
CA ARG A 74 -7.36 -12.08 3.74
C ARG A 74 -7.43 -13.60 3.64
N ASP A 75 -8.50 -14.10 3.01
CA ASP A 75 -8.88 -15.51 3.03
C ASP A 75 -8.36 -16.30 1.80
N ALA A 76 -7.75 -15.62 0.82
CA ALA A 76 -7.17 -16.25 -0.36
C ALA A 76 -6.13 -17.32 0.00
N ALA A 77 -6.28 -18.51 -0.58
CA ALA A 77 -5.31 -19.60 -0.42
C ALA A 77 -3.96 -19.24 -1.05
N ASP A 78 -4.00 -18.63 -2.23
CA ASP A 78 -2.85 -18.06 -2.93
C ASP A 78 -3.14 -16.58 -3.28
N PRO A 79 -2.71 -15.63 -2.43
CA PRO A 79 -2.96 -14.21 -2.66
C PRO A 79 -2.24 -13.65 -3.89
N SER A 80 -1.16 -14.29 -4.36
CA SER A 80 -0.40 -13.82 -5.52
C SER A 80 -1.13 -14.04 -6.85
N ALA A 81 -2.14 -14.92 -6.85
CA ALA A 81 -2.99 -15.20 -8.00
C ALA A 81 -4.22 -14.28 -8.10
N GLU A 82 -4.44 -13.39 -7.12
CA GLU A 82 -5.58 -12.49 -7.11
C GLU A 82 -5.43 -11.35 -8.13
N ASP A 83 -6.51 -11.01 -8.83
CA ASP A 83 -6.51 -9.87 -9.75
C ASP A 83 -6.54 -8.55 -8.97
N LEU A 84 -5.42 -7.83 -9.05
CA LEU A 84 -5.21 -6.52 -8.42
C LEU A 84 -5.31 -5.35 -9.41
N SER A 85 -5.71 -5.58 -10.66
CA SER A 85 -5.77 -4.56 -11.72
C SER A 85 -6.67 -3.37 -11.38
N PHE A 86 -7.66 -3.57 -10.49
CA PHE A 86 -8.52 -2.51 -9.98
C PHE A 86 -7.76 -1.43 -9.19
N LEU A 87 -6.56 -1.72 -8.67
CA LEU A 87 -5.73 -0.77 -7.92
C LEU A 87 -5.13 0.32 -8.82
N ARG A 88 -5.00 0.07 -10.12
CA ARG A 88 -4.39 1.00 -11.09
C ARG A 88 -5.14 2.32 -11.26
N THR A 89 -6.44 2.30 -10.97
CA THR A 89 -7.34 3.43 -11.14
C THR A 89 -8.09 3.74 -9.84
N ARG A 90 -7.76 3.03 -8.75
CA ARG A 90 -8.36 3.28 -7.44
C ARG A 90 -7.58 4.40 -6.75
N PRO A 91 -8.23 5.52 -6.41
CA PRO A 91 -7.56 6.57 -5.66
C PRO A 91 -6.96 6.05 -4.35
N GLY A 92 -5.76 6.51 -4.06
CA GLY A 92 -4.99 6.12 -2.88
C GLY A 92 -4.05 7.22 -2.43
N TRP A 93 -3.09 6.83 -1.61
CA TRP A 93 -2.01 7.68 -1.14
C TRP A 93 -0.68 7.08 -1.56
N MET A 94 0.27 7.93 -1.91
CA MET A 94 1.66 7.58 -2.12
C MET A 94 2.50 8.37 -1.12
N ASP A 95 3.48 7.70 -0.50
CA ASP A 95 4.48 8.29 0.40
C ASP A 95 5.87 7.96 -0.12
N ASP A 96 6.67 8.98 -0.39
CA ASP A 96 8.03 8.88 -0.93
C ASP A 96 8.90 10.04 -0.42
N ALA A 97 10.13 10.17 -0.93
CA ALA A 97 11.03 11.27 -0.57
C ALA A 97 10.46 12.69 -0.82
N ARG A 98 9.41 12.84 -1.65
CA ARG A 98 8.73 14.12 -1.92
C ARG A 98 7.58 14.38 -0.94
N GLY A 99 7.30 13.42 -0.06
CA GLY A 99 6.24 13.46 0.93
C GLY A 99 4.91 12.89 0.42
N SER A 100 3.98 12.72 1.37
CA SER A 100 2.74 12.01 1.09
C SER A 100 1.74 12.83 0.27
N ARG A 101 1.13 12.20 -0.74
CA ARG A 101 0.15 12.82 -1.64
C ARG A 101 -0.93 11.84 -2.09
N ARG A 102 -2.08 12.37 -2.50
CA ARG A 102 -3.11 11.57 -3.18
C ARG A 102 -2.66 11.23 -4.59
N VAL A 103 -2.99 10.03 -5.03
CA VAL A 103 -2.75 9.52 -6.38
C VAL A 103 -4.01 8.81 -6.90
N ASP A 104 -4.20 8.81 -8.22
CA ASP A 104 -5.39 8.19 -8.83
C ASP A 104 -5.27 6.66 -8.97
N GLY A 105 -4.13 6.09 -8.60
CA GLY A 105 -3.88 4.65 -8.66
C GLY A 105 -2.49 4.27 -8.18
N ALA A 106 -2.30 2.99 -7.89
CA ALA A 106 -0.99 2.38 -7.65
C ALA A 106 -0.51 1.69 -8.95
N PRO A 107 0.77 1.79 -9.31
CA PRO A 107 1.28 1.20 -10.55
C PRO A 107 1.29 -0.34 -10.46
N ASP A 108 0.89 -1.08 -11.51
CA ASP A 108 0.86 -2.57 -11.55
C ASP A 108 2.20 -3.19 -11.12
N HIS A 109 3.29 -2.56 -11.57
CA HIS A 109 4.65 -2.76 -11.13
C HIS A 109 5.26 -1.39 -10.88
N PRO A 110 6.06 -1.19 -9.82
CA PRO A 110 6.70 0.10 -9.52
C PRO A 110 7.69 0.58 -10.61
N HIS A 111 7.89 -0.20 -11.68
CA HIS A 111 8.60 0.19 -12.88
C HIS A 111 7.64 0.27 -14.07
N GLY A 112 7.15 1.48 -14.34
CA GLY A 112 6.68 1.86 -15.68
C GLY A 112 7.84 2.43 -16.49
#